data_AF-A0A707GX71-F1
#
_entry.id   AF-A0A707GX71-F1
#
_cell.length_a   1.000
_cell.length_b   1.000
_cell.length_c   1.000
_cell.angle_alpha   90.00
_cell.angle_beta   90.00
_cell.angle_gamma   90.00
#
_symmetry.space_group_name_H-M   'P 1'
#
loop_
_entity.id
_entity.type
_entity.pdbx_description
1 polymer ?
#
loop_
_entity_poly.entity_id
_entity_poly.type
_entity_poly.pdbx_seq_one_letter_code
_entity_poly.pdbx_strand_id
1 'polypeptide(L)'
;MLNAWHLPVAPFVKQHNDKLTITLWLSGENPPSRVTLRSEFDNEEISLAMRKQRRQPQPGVTAWRATLNIALGQPRRRYSFKLLWHDRQLWFTPQGFSRFPPARLEQFAVDVPDSGPQWVADQIFYQIFPDRFARSQSREAGQDRVYYHHAAGQEIVLRDWDDPLTPQAGG
;
A
#
# COMPACT_ATOMS: atom_id res chain seq x y z
N MET A 1 -22.22 -6.33 -12.44
CA MET A 1 -21.43 -6.90 -11.32
C MET A 1 -21.02 -5.75 -10.39
N LEU A 2 -20.98 -5.95 -9.07
CA LEU A 2 -20.56 -4.92 -8.11
C LEU A 2 -19.03 -4.88 -8.03
N ASN A 3 -18.46 -3.70 -8.17
CA ASN A 3 -17.04 -3.43 -8.03
C ASN A 3 -16.78 -2.59 -6.77
N ALA A 4 -15.65 -2.82 -6.13
CA ALA A 4 -15.20 -2.08 -4.96
C ALA A 4 -13.73 -1.68 -5.08
N TRP A 5 -13.40 -0.48 -4.62
CA TRP A 5 -12.03 0.01 -4.52
C TRP A 5 -11.77 0.59 -3.14
N HIS A 6 -10.69 0.10 -2.54
CA HIS A 6 -10.13 0.62 -1.32
C HIS A 6 -8.69 0.13 -1.20
N LEU A 7 -7.79 1.02 -0.76
CA LEU A 7 -6.45 0.69 -0.29
C LEU A 7 -6.23 1.41 1.05
N PRO A 8 -5.40 0.87 1.95
CA PRO A 8 -5.16 1.49 3.26
C PRO A 8 -4.24 2.73 3.18
N VAL A 9 -4.35 3.52 2.12
CA VAL A 9 -3.53 4.71 1.81
C VAL A 9 -4.39 5.80 1.18
N ALA A 10 -3.82 6.98 0.93
CA ALA A 10 -4.49 8.04 0.19
C ALA A 10 -4.92 7.55 -1.22
N PRO A 11 -6.05 8.04 -1.77
CA PRO A 11 -6.98 9.01 -1.18
C PRO A 11 -8.02 8.37 -0.25
N PHE A 12 -8.02 7.04 -0.08
CA PHE A 12 -9.06 6.30 0.63
C PHE A 12 -8.97 6.41 2.14
N VAL A 13 -7.74 6.48 2.67
CA VAL A 13 -7.46 6.72 4.08
C VAL A 13 -6.79 8.08 4.20
N LYS A 14 -7.32 8.93 5.08
CA LYS A 14 -6.73 10.22 5.42
C LYS A 14 -6.74 10.40 6.93
N GLN A 15 -5.56 10.67 7.50
CA GLN A 15 -5.44 11.05 8.90
C GLN A 15 -5.59 12.56 9.05
N HIS A 16 -6.33 12.98 10.07
CA HIS A 16 -6.40 14.37 10.51
C HIS A 16 -6.55 14.39 12.03
N ASN A 17 -5.51 14.81 12.74
CA ASN A 17 -5.38 14.67 14.19
C ASN A 17 -5.63 13.20 14.61
N ASP A 18 -6.44 12.98 15.63
CA ASP A 18 -6.78 11.66 16.16
C ASP A 18 -7.93 10.96 15.42
N LYS A 19 -8.09 11.25 14.12
CA LYS A 19 -9.16 10.68 13.30
C LYS A 19 -8.62 10.15 11.97
N LEU A 20 -8.96 8.89 11.67
CA LEU A 20 -8.82 8.30 10.35
C LEU A 20 -10.14 8.38 9.60
N THR A 21 -10.15 9.10 8.48
CA THR A 21 -11.23 9.06 7.52
C THR A 21 -10.98 7.91 6.55
N ILE A 22 -11.87 6.92 6.54
CA ILE A 22 -11.78 5.72 5.70
C ILE A 22 -12.92 5.75 4.69
N THR A 23 -12.58 5.62 3.41
CA THR A 23 -13.52 5.72 2.29
C THR A 23 -13.49 4.46 1.43
N LEU A 24 -14.65 3.90 1.12
CA LEU A 24 -14.85 2.79 0.17
C LEU A 24 -15.53 3.34 -1.08
N TRP A 25 -15.02 3.02 -2.26
CA TRP A 25 -15.71 3.32 -3.53
C TRP A 25 -16.42 2.08 -4.05
N LEU A 26 -17.65 2.25 -4.51
CA LEU A 26 -18.47 1.19 -5.10
C LEU A 26 -19.01 1.63 -6.47
N SER A 27 -19.08 0.71 -7.41
CA SER A 27 -19.74 0.92 -8.72
C SER A 27 -20.41 -0.36 -9.19
N GLY A 28 -21.43 -0.23 -10.04
CA GLY A 28 -22.17 -1.34 -10.64
C GLY A 28 -23.60 -1.47 -10.13
N GLU A 29 -24.26 -2.52 -10.63
CA GLU A 29 -25.67 -2.78 -10.40
C GLU A 29 -25.98 -3.28 -8.99
N ASN A 30 -27.20 -2.99 -8.51
CA ASN A 30 -27.72 -3.40 -7.20
C ASN A 30 -26.78 -3.03 -6.03
N PRO A 31 -26.55 -1.72 -5.76
CA PRO A 31 -25.69 -1.27 -4.68
C PRO A 31 -26.25 -1.65 -3.30
N PRO A 32 -25.40 -1.81 -2.28
CA PRO A 32 -25.87 -2.13 -0.94
C PRO A 32 -26.72 -0.99 -0.37
N SER A 33 -27.72 -1.36 0.44
CA SER A 33 -28.55 -0.43 1.20
C SER A 33 -27.76 0.23 2.32
N ARG A 34 -26.82 -0.50 2.94
CA ARG A 34 -25.96 -0.01 4.03
C ARG A 34 -24.55 -0.55 3.87
N VAL A 35 -23.57 0.27 4.24
CA VAL A 35 -22.18 -0.16 4.42
C VAL A 35 -21.76 0.16 5.84
N THR A 36 -21.13 -0.79 6.51
CA THR A 36 -20.52 -0.59 7.83
C THR A 36 -19.05 -0.92 7.78
N LEU A 37 -18.23 -0.12 8.44
CA LEU A 37 -16.83 -0.38 8.68
C LEU A 37 -16.73 -1.17 9.99
N ARG A 38 -16.34 -2.44 9.88
CA ARG A 38 -15.98 -3.26 11.05
C ARG A 38 -14.53 -2.96 11.40
N SER A 39 -14.26 -2.59 12.65
CA SER A 39 -12.92 -2.33 13.19
C SER A 39 -12.78 -2.99 14.56
N GLU A 40 -11.59 -2.94 15.15
CA GLU A 40 -11.35 -3.38 16.53
C GLU A 40 -10.91 -2.21 17.42
N PHE A 41 -11.38 -2.19 18.67
CA PHE A 41 -10.91 -1.32 19.73
C PHE A 41 -10.71 -2.18 20.98
N ASP A 42 -9.48 -2.20 21.51
CA ASP A 42 -9.11 -3.05 22.66
C ASP A 42 -9.50 -4.54 22.51
N ASN A 43 -9.24 -5.11 21.33
CA ASN A 43 -9.64 -6.47 20.93
C ASN A 43 -11.16 -6.71 20.81
N GLU A 44 -12.00 -5.72 21.07
CA GLU A 44 -13.44 -5.82 20.85
C GLU A 44 -13.84 -5.30 19.47
N GLU A 45 -14.79 -5.99 18.85
CA GLU A 45 -15.34 -5.57 17.56
C GLU A 45 -16.20 -4.33 17.71
N ILE A 46 -15.89 -3.29 16.93
CA ILE A 46 -16.73 -2.11 16.77
C ILE A 46 -17.24 -2.01 15.33
N SER A 47 -18.49 -1.57 15.19
CA SER A 47 -19.13 -1.40 13.88
C SER A 47 -19.52 0.06 13.66
N LEU A 48 -18.90 0.71 12.68
CA LEU A 48 -19.13 2.12 12.36
C LEU A 48 -19.99 2.21 11.10
N ALA A 49 -21.14 2.88 11.19
CA ALA A 49 -21.98 3.13 10.02
C ALA A 49 -21.28 4.07 9.03
N MET A 50 -21.17 3.66 7.76
CA MET A 50 -20.63 4.52 6.71
C MET A 50 -21.73 5.35 6.06
N ARG A 51 -21.40 6.58 5.70
CA ARG A 51 -22.31 7.51 5.02
C ARG A 51 -21.91 7.66 3.56
N LYS A 52 -22.88 7.59 2.65
CA LYS A 52 -22.67 7.96 1.24
C LYS A 52 -22.23 9.43 1.17
N GLN A 53 -21.19 9.70 0.39
CA GLN A 53 -20.78 11.06 0.09
C GLN A 53 -21.72 11.69 -0.94
N ARG A 54 -22.01 12.98 -0.76
CA ARG A 54 -22.84 13.74 -1.72
C ARG A 54 -22.15 13.89 -3.08
N ARG A 55 -20.86 14.22 -3.07
CA ARG A 55 -20.05 14.35 -4.27
C ARG A 55 -19.44 12.99 -4.61
N GLN A 56 -19.74 12.49 -5.79
CA GLN A 56 -19.15 11.28 -6.33
C GLN A 56 -17.70 11.56 -6.77
N PRO A 57 -16.76 10.63 -6.56
CA PRO A 57 -15.37 10.79 -7.02
C PRO A 57 -15.27 10.73 -8.55
N GLN A 58 -16.10 9.90 -9.18
CA GLN A 58 -16.20 9.72 -10.63
C GLN A 58 -17.66 9.39 -11.00
N PRO A 59 -18.11 9.67 -12.24
CA PRO A 59 -19.43 9.27 -12.72
C PRO A 59 -19.67 7.76 -12.51
N GLY A 60 -20.81 7.40 -11.90
CA GLY A 60 -21.17 5.99 -11.65
C GLY A 60 -20.43 5.35 -10.47
N VAL A 61 -19.66 6.13 -9.69
CA VAL A 61 -18.97 5.65 -8.49
C VAL A 61 -19.56 6.32 -7.26
N THR A 62 -20.02 5.51 -6.30
CA THR A 62 -20.48 6.00 -4.99
C THR A 62 -19.38 5.83 -3.96
N ALA A 63 -19.02 6.91 -3.27
CA ALA A 63 -18.11 6.84 -2.13
C ALA A 63 -18.88 6.72 -0.82
N TRP A 64 -18.47 5.80 0.04
CA TRP A 64 -18.97 5.60 1.39
C TRP A 64 -17.86 5.91 2.37
N ARG A 65 -18.15 6.68 3.43
CA ARG A 65 -17.14 7.16 4.37
C ARG A 65 -17.53 6.89 5.82
N ALA A 66 -16.55 6.48 6.63
CA ALA A 66 -16.62 6.49 8.08
C ALA A 66 -15.38 7.17 8.67
N THR A 67 -15.48 7.56 9.94
CA THR A 67 -14.38 8.12 10.71
C THR A 67 -14.10 7.20 11.89
N LEU A 68 -12.87 6.73 12.00
CA LEU A 68 -12.36 5.94 13.12
C LEU A 68 -11.58 6.86 14.05
N ASN A 69 -11.89 6.84 15.34
CA ASN A 69 -11.10 7.53 16.35
C ASN A 69 -9.83 6.70 16.63
N ILE A 70 -8.66 7.35 16.59
CA ILE A 70 -7.35 6.72 16.81
C ILE A 70 -6.61 7.28 18.03
N ALA A 71 -7.27 8.11 18.85
CA ALA A 71 -6.69 8.67 20.08
C ALA A 71 -6.27 7.57 21.09
N LEU A 72 -6.98 6.44 21.08
CA LEU A 72 -6.78 5.33 22.02
C LEU A 72 -6.80 3.98 21.28
N GLY A 73 -6.25 2.94 21.92
CA GLY A 73 -6.22 1.57 21.41
C GLY A 73 -4.92 1.20 20.70
N GLN A 74 -4.92 0.06 19.99
CA GLN A 74 -3.71 -0.55 19.44
C GLN A 74 -3.11 0.27 18.28
N PRO A 75 -1.77 0.39 18.17
CA PRO A 75 -1.14 1.13 17.08
C PRO A 75 -1.59 0.68 15.69
N ARG A 76 -1.71 -0.64 15.49
CA ARG A 76 -2.24 -1.21 14.25
C ARG A 76 -3.76 -1.25 14.28
N ARG A 77 -4.40 -0.46 13.40
CA ARG A 77 -5.85 -0.40 13.23
C ARG A 77 -6.28 -1.34 12.12
N ARG A 78 -7.01 -2.40 12.49
CA ARG A 78 -7.54 -3.37 11.53
C ARG A 78 -9.01 -3.12 11.25
N TYR A 79 -9.40 -3.27 9.98
CA TYR A 79 -10.78 -3.07 9.58
C TYR A 79 -11.16 -3.82 8.30
N SER A 80 -12.46 -3.98 8.09
CA SER A 80 -13.07 -4.52 6.88
C SER A 80 -14.41 -3.85 6.61
N PHE A 81 -14.90 -3.97 5.37
CA PHE A 81 -16.20 -3.41 5.01
C PHE A 81 -17.24 -4.51 4.98
N LYS A 82 -18.36 -4.29 5.66
CA LYS A 82 -19.55 -5.13 5.57
C LYS A 82 -20.63 -4.39 4.78
N LEU A 83 -20.96 -4.93 3.62
CA LEU A 83 -21.96 -4.44 2.70
C LEU A 83 -23.26 -5.23 2.95
N LEU A 84 -24.37 -4.51 3.07
CA LEU A 84 -25.66 -5.07 3.48
C LEU A 84 -26.75 -4.71 2.47
N TRP A 85 -27.47 -5.74 2.04
CA TRP A 85 -28.74 -5.67 1.33
C TRP A 85 -29.85 -6.17 2.25
N HIS A 86 -31.10 -6.19 1.76
CA HIS A 86 -32.23 -6.72 2.53
C HIS A 86 -32.14 -8.24 2.76
N ASP A 87 -31.54 -8.98 1.82
CA ASP A 87 -31.52 -10.45 1.76
C ASP A 87 -30.12 -11.06 1.91
N ARG A 88 -29.06 -10.24 1.81
CA ARG A 88 -27.68 -10.73 1.80
C ARG A 88 -26.70 -9.73 2.39
N GLN A 89 -25.52 -10.25 2.70
CA GLN A 89 -24.35 -9.47 3.08
C GLN A 89 -23.13 -9.91 2.27
N LEU A 90 -22.19 -8.98 2.08
CA LEU A 90 -20.85 -9.29 1.60
C LEU A 90 -19.83 -8.56 2.47
N TRP A 91 -18.65 -9.13 2.55
CA TRP A 91 -17.47 -8.55 3.15
C TRP A 91 -16.51 -8.14 2.04
N PHE A 92 -15.85 -7.01 2.21
CA PHE A 92 -14.79 -6.57 1.30
C PHE A 92 -13.51 -6.33 2.07
N THR A 93 -12.44 -6.95 1.59
CA THR A 93 -11.10 -6.98 2.18
C THR A 93 -10.03 -6.88 1.09
N PRO A 94 -8.71 -6.87 1.41
CA PRO A 94 -7.66 -7.00 0.40
C PRO A 94 -7.79 -8.24 -0.49
N GLN A 95 -8.43 -9.31 -0.02
CA GLN A 95 -8.68 -10.54 -0.78
C GLN A 95 -9.92 -10.45 -1.69
N GLY A 96 -10.58 -9.28 -1.73
CA GLY A 96 -11.78 -9.05 -2.51
C GLY A 96 -13.07 -9.33 -1.73
N PHE A 97 -14.12 -9.75 -2.44
CA PHE A 97 -15.44 -9.99 -1.84
C PHE A 97 -15.55 -11.40 -1.23
N SER A 98 -16.14 -11.48 -0.04
CA SER A 98 -16.48 -12.75 0.61
C SER A 98 -17.90 -12.73 1.16
N ARG A 99 -18.54 -13.90 1.24
CA ARG A 99 -19.84 -14.06 1.92
C ARG A 99 -19.67 -14.20 3.43
N PHE A 100 -18.48 -14.58 3.88
CA PHE A 100 -18.17 -14.88 5.28
C PHE A 100 -17.34 -13.76 5.91
N PRO A 101 -17.49 -13.53 7.22
CA PRO A 101 -16.64 -12.59 7.94
C PRO A 101 -15.15 -12.95 7.76
N PRO A 102 -14.29 -11.98 7.47
CA PRO A 102 -12.88 -12.25 7.23
C PRO A 102 -12.16 -12.57 8.53
N ALA A 103 -11.14 -13.43 8.43
CA ALA A 103 -10.19 -13.64 9.51
C ALA A 103 -9.38 -12.36 9.77
N ARG A 104 -8.80 -12.23 10.97
CA ARG A 104 -8.09 -11.01 11.39
C ARG A 104 -6.94 -10.62 10.45
N LEU A 105 -6.20 -11.59 9.92
CA LEU A 105 -5.07 -11.33 9.00
C LEU A 105 -5.51 -10.96 7.58
N GLU A 106 -6.77 -11.23 7.25
CA GLU A 106 -7.34 -10.88 5.94
C GLU A 106 -7.95 -9.48 5.94
N GLN A 107 -7.91 -8.75 7.06
CA GLN A 107 -8.42 -7.39 7.15
C GLN A 107 -7.42 -6.36 6.62
N PHE A 108 -7.92 -5.20 6.18
CA PHE A 108 -7.06 -4.04 5.96
C PHE A 108 -6.39 -3.62 7.28
N ALA A 109 -5.22 -2.99 7.19
CA ALA A 109 -4.51 -2.48 8.34
C ALA A 109 -3.89 -1.12 8.04
N VAL A 110 -3.90 -0.24 9.04
CA VAL A 110 -3.16 1.04 9.03
C VAL A 110 -2.42 1.14 10.36
N ASP A 111 -1.13 1.46 10.32
CA ASP A 111 -0.34 1.69 11.52
C ASP A 111 -0.44 3.18 11.91
N VAL A 112 -0.68 3.46 13.19
CA VAL A 112 -0.81 4.81 13.75
C VAL A 112 -0.02 4.91 15.06
N PRO A 113 0.95 5.83 15.18
CA PRO A 113 1.40 6.73 14.14
C PRO A 113 2.10 5.98 12.99
N ASP A 114 1.88 6.42 11.75
CA ASP A 114 2.68 5.99 10.62
C ASP A 114 4.03 6.72 10.67
N SER A 115 5.11 6.00 10.98
CA SER A 115 6.46 6.54 11.01
C SER A 115 7.10 6.65 9.62
N GLY A 116 6.39 6.22 8.57
CA GLY A 116 6.84 6.33 7.19
C GLY A 116 6.95 7.80 6.73
N PRO A 117 8.00 8.16 5.97
CA PRO A 117 8.07 9.48 5.37
C PRO A 117 6.92 9.64 4.37
N GLN A 118 5.99 10.56 4.64
CA GLN A 118 4.76 10.71 3.85
C GLN A 118 5.01 10.98 2.36
N TRP A 119 6.15 11.61 2.02
CA TRP A 119 6.54 11.90 0.65
C TRP A 119 6.78 10.64 -0.21
N VAL A 120 7.10 9.50 0.41
CA VAL A 120 7.43 8.23 -0.29
C VAL A 120 6.25 7.70 -1.09
N ALA A 121 5.02 7.85 -0.59
CA ALA A 121 3.82 7.30 -1.24
C ALA A 121 3.54 7.93 -2.62
N ASP A 122 4.04 9.15 -2.85
CA ASP A 122 3.86 9.90 -4.10
C ASP A 122 5.10 9.82 -5.03
N GLN A 123 6.14 9.06 -4.65
CA GLN A 123 7.34 8.94 -5.49
C GLN A 123 7.29 7.75 -6.43
N ILE A 124 7.97 7.92 -7.56
CA ILE A 124 8.36 6.84 -8.46
C ILE A 124 9.84 6.55 -8.19
N PHE A 125 10.15 5.32 -7.78
CA PHE A 125 11.53 4.90 -7.53
C PHE A 125 12.15 4.32 -8.80
N TYR A 126 13.39 4.72 -9.08
CA TYR A 126 14.22 4.11 -10.11
C TYR A 126 15.43 3.46 -9.44
N GLN A 127 15.50 2.13 -9.49
CA GLN A 127 16.61 1.39 -8.90
C GLN A 127 17.82 1.44 -9.83
N ILE A 128 18.93 1.96 -9.32
CA ILE A 128 20.19 2.10 -10.05
C ILE A 128 21.21 1.12 -9.47
N PHE A 129 21.80 0.30 -10.34
CA PHE A 129 23.07 -0.36 -10.06
C PHE A 129 24.20 0.55 -10.57
N PRO A 130 24.96 1.23 -9.68
CA PRO A 130 25.89 2.28 -10.10
C PRO A 130 26.91 1.84 -11.15
N ASP A 131 27.42 0.62 -11.04
CA ASP A 131 28.39 0.04 -11.98
C ASP A 131 27.87 -0.07 -13.43
N ARG A 132 26.54 -0.18 -13.59
CA ARG A 132 25.89 -0.51 -14.89
C ARG A 132 24.82 0.49 -15.33
N PHE A 133 24.79 1.67 -14.72
CA PHE A 133 23.80 2.68 -15.07
C PHE A 133 24.27 3.63 -16.17
N ALA A 134 25.38 4.34 -15.92
CA ALA A 134 26.05 5.17 -16.94
C ALA A 134 27.48 5.48 -16.50
N ARG A 135 28.43 5.44 -17.45
CA ARG A 135 29.81 5.92 -17.22
C ARG A 135 29.86 7.45 -17.35
N SER A 136 30.48 8.14 -16.39
CA SER A 136 30.72 9.60 -16.45
C SER A 136 31.76 9.97 -17.51
N GLN A 137 31.61 11.15 -18.12
CA GLN A 137 32.54 11.64 -19.16
C GLN A 137 33.88 12.12 -18.61
N SER A 138 33.89 12.73 -17.41
CA SER A 138 35.13 13.12 -16.73
C SER A 138 35.66 11.95 -15.90
N ARG A 139 36.91 11.57 -16.13
CA ARG A 139 37.64 10.61 -15.30
C ARG A 139 38.81 11.29 -14.61
N GLU A 140 39.00 10.94 -13.34
CA GLU A 140 40.26 11.22 -12.65
C GLU A 140 41.25 10.08 -12.92
N ALA A 141 42.55 10.40 -12.97
CA ALA A 141 43.61 9.43 -13.21
C ALA A 141 43.72 8.44 -12.04
N GLY A 142 42.91 7.37 -12.08
CA GLY A 142 42.87 6.34 -11.04
C GLY A 142 41.60 5.48 -11.01
N GLN A 143 40.51 5.94 -11.63
CA GLN A 143 39.20 5.26 -11.54
C GLN A 143 39.11 3.93 -12.30
N ASP A 144 40.00 3.68 -13.26
CA ASP A 144 40.09 2.41 -14.02
C ASP A 144 41.32 1.56 -13.63
N ARG A 145 41.97 1.88 -12.51
CA ARG A 145 43.14 1.12 -12.09
C ARG A 145 42.70 -0.27 -11.64
N VAL A 146 43.13 -1.27 -12.40
CA VAL A 146 43.12 -2.65 -11.95
C VAL A 146 43.96 -2.75 -10.68
N TYR A 147 43.36 -3.27 -9.63
CA TYR A 147 44.00 -3.55 -8.34
C TYR A 147 43.68 -4.97 -7.88
N TYR A 148 44.49 -5.49 -6.95
CA TYR A 148 44.29 -6.81 -6.39
C TYR A 148 43.21 -6.77 -5.30
N HIS A 149 42.10 -7.49 -5.50
CA HIS A 149 41.02 -7.60 -4.53
C HIS A 149 41.33 -8.73 -3.53
N HIS A 150 42.01 -8.39 -2.44
CA HIS A 150 42.50 -9.36 -1.44
C HIS A 150 41.42 -10.32 -0.91
N ALA A 151 40.17 -9.87 -0.72
CA ALA A 151 39.09 -10.72 -0.23
C ALA A 151 38.60 -11.75 -1.28
N ALA A 152 38.79 -11.48 -2.57
CA ALA A 152 38.46 -12.41 -3.65
C ALA A 152 39.68 -13.22 -4.14
N GLY A 153 40.89 -12.90 -3.66
CA GLY A 153 42.12 -13.59 -4.05
C GLY A 153 42.49 -13.43 -5.53
N GLN A 154 42.03 -12.36 -6.18
CA GLN A 154 42.23 -12.13 -7.62
C GLN A 154 42.30 -10.63 -7.94
N GLU A 155 42.86 -10.31 -9.11
CA GLU A 155 42.78 -8.95 -9.68
C GLU A 155 41.35 -8.64 -10.13
N ILE A 156 40.93 -7.38 -9.99
CA ILE A 156 39.64 -6.95 -10.55
C ILE A 156 39.70 -6.97 -12.08
N VAL A 157 38.60 -7.34 -12.71
CA VAL A 157 38.50 -7.36 -14.18
C VAL A 157 37.69 -6.15 -14.62
N LEU A 158 38.37 -5.19 -15.26
CA LEU A 158 37.69 -4.13 -15.98
C LEU A 158 37.08 -4.70 -17.26
N ARG A 159 35.83 -4.37 -17.52
CA ARG A 159 35.08 -4.81 -18.71
C ARG A 159 34.70 -3.60 -19.55
N ASP A 160 34.57 -3.78 -20.86
CA ASP A 160 33.95 -2.77 -21.70
C ASP A 160 32.44 -2.67 -21.42
N TRP A 161 31.79 -1.60 -21.86
CA TRP A 161 30.41 -1.30 -21.47
C TRP A 161 29.43 -2.40 -21.89
N ASP A 162 29.62 -2.94 -23.10
CA ASP A 162 28.75 -3.95 -23.70
C ASP A 162 29.20 -5.39 -23.41
N ASP A 163 30.27 -5.57 -22.63
CA ASP A 163 30.76 -6.89 -22.28
C ASP A 163 29.78 -7.61 -21.32
N PRO A 164 29.55 -8.92 -21.54
CA PRO A 164 28.67 -9.70 -20.69
C PRO A 164 29.19 -9.81 -19.25
N LEU A 165 28.27 -9.88 -18.30
CA LEU A 165 28.59 -10.21 -16.91
C LEU A 165 29.03 -11.66 -16.80
N THR A 166 30.07 -11.90 -16.00
CA THR A 166 30.49 -13.25 -15.60
C THR A 166 29.73 -13.67 -14.35
N PRO A 167 29.37 -14.96 -14.19
CA PRO A 167 28.66 -15.47 -13.01
C PRO A 167 29.37 -15.18 -11.68
N GLN A 168 30.71 -15.05 -11.69
CA GLN A 168 31.50 -14.72 -10.50
C GLN A 168 31.40 -13.23 -10.07
N ALA A 169 30.74 -12.37 -10.86
CA ALA A 169 30.64 -10.93 -10.60
C ALA A 169 29.27 -10.49 -10.04
N GLY A 170 28.33 -11.42 -9.84
CA GLY A 170 27.08 -11.17 -9.13
C GLY A 170 27.22 -11.58 -7.66
N GLY A 171 26.96 -10.66 -6.74
CA GLY A 171 26.79 -10.96 -5.32
C GLY A 171 25.52 -11.76 -5.04
#